data_AF-A0A2P9DTL1-F1
#
_entry.id   AF-A0A2P9DTL1-F1
#
_cell.length_a   1.000
_cell.length_b   1.000
_cell.length_c   1.000
_cell.angle_alpha   90.00
_cell.angle_beta   90.00
_cell.angle_gamma   90.00
#
_symmetry.space_group_name_H-M   'P 1'
#
loop_
_entity.id
_entity.type
_entity.pdbx_description
1 polymer ?
#
loop_
_entity_poly.entity_id
_entity_poly.type
_entity_poly.pdbx_seq_one_letter_code
_entity_poly.pdbx_strand_id
1 'polypeptide(L)'
;MKSVKENFDRRTSQRFEEYEERMKDKRQKRKEQRDKNIQKIIEKDKMEKSLAEKVEKGCLRCGCALGGVAACIGLIGGLTVNELKKAALLAATQDATAEGLAAGAAARIKAGIDSVISGITEEFGVSIQGVQELQSLYTAENDTVVTKIADVIYSQYDTKCLSPLSGTGHVAGIRETICISVAQKSAAARNIPVTFVSHRTVIRTGVEKIVSDAEPVAETAAQQATNEVIQRSIDAVEFAYSGCQTAITASVVAILVIVLVMIIIYLVLRHRRKKKMNKKAQYTKLLNQ
;
A
#
# COMPACT_ATOMS: atom_id res chain seq x y z
N MET A 1 116.59 -20.23 -20.03
CA MET A 1 115.68 -19.32 -19.28
C MET A 1 114.78 -18.48 -20.19
N LYS A 2 115.26 -17.94 -21.34
CA LYS A 2 114.43 -17.17 -22.29
C LYS A 2 113.25 -17.96 -22.89
N SER A 3 113.45 -19.21 -23.32
CA SER A 3 112.40 -20.05 -23.94
C SER A 3 111.23 -20.41 -23.02
N VAL A 4 111.46 -20.47 -21.70
CA VAL A 4 110.41 -20.74 -20.71
C VAL A 4 109.53 -19.51 -20.50
N LYS A 5 110.14 -18.31 -20.52
CA LYS A 5 109.41 -17.03 -20.40
C LYS A 5 108.49 -16.79 -21.60
N GLU A 6 108.99 -16.97 -22.82
CA GLU A 6 108.17 -16.83 -24.04
C GLU A 6 107.00 -17.82 -24.09
N ASN A 7 107.19 -19.06 -23.63
CA ASN A 7 106.10 -20.03 -23.56
C ASN A 7 105.05 -19.67 -22.50
N PHE A 8 105.47 -19.07 -21.37
CA PHE A 8 104.56 -18.59 -20.35
C PHE A 8 103.76 -17.38 -20.85
N ASP A 9 104.43 -16.40 -21.46
CA ASP A 9 103.78 -15.21 -22.04
C ASP A 9 102.78 -15.61 -23.13
N ARG A 10 103.15 -16.54 -24.02
CA ARG A 10 102.24 -17.06 -25.07
C ARG A 10 101.02 -17.77 -24.49
N ARG A 11 101.20 -18.64 -23.50
CA ARG A 11 100.08 -19.33 -22.83
C ARG A 11 99.19 -18.36 -22.05
N THR A 12 99.78 -17.32 -21.47
CA THR A 12 99.04 -16.30 -20.72
C THR A 12 98.21 -15.44 -21.66
N SER A 13 98.77 -15.05 -22.82
CA SER A 13 98.06 -14.31 -23.87
C SER A 13 96.85 -15.08 -24.41
N GLN A 14 97.01 -16.38 -24.69
CA GLN A 14 95.89 -17.23 -25.13
C GLN A 14 94.76 -17.33 -24.10
N ARG A 15 95.10 -17.46 -22.81
CA ARG A 15 94.09 -17.47 -21.74
C ARG A 15 93.36 -16.14 -21.60
N PHE A 16 94.05 -15.03 -21.85
CA PHE A 16 93.41 -13.71 -21.83
C PHE A 16 92.44 -13.53 -23.00
N GLU A 17 92.81 -13.97 -24.22
CA GLU A 17 91.90 -13.98 -25.37
C GLU A 17 90.68 -14.88 -25.12
N GLU A 18 90.87 -16.12 -24.64
CA GLU A 18 89.76 -17.01 -24.28
C GLU A 18 88.88 -16.46 -23.14
N TYR A 19 89.46 -15.71 -22.20
CA TYR A 19 88.71 -15.05 -21.13
C TYR A 19 87.91 -13.87 -21.67
N GLU A 20 88.50 -13.06 -22.54
CA GLU A 20 87.82 -11.96 -23.22
C GLU A 20 86.64 -12.44 -24.07
N GLU A 21 86.83 -13.48 -24.88
CA GLU A 21 85.75 -14.03 -25.71
C GLU A 21 84.60 -14.57 -24.87
N ARG A 22 84.89 -15.34 -23.81
CA ARG A 22 83.85 -15.81 -22.88
C ARG A 22 83.14 -14.67 -22.16
N MET A 23 83.86 -13.58 -21.86
CA MET A 23 83.27 -12.40 -21.23
C MET A 23 82.39 -11.62 -22.21
N LYS A 24 82.75 -11.52 -23.48
CA LYS A 24 81.93 -10.94 -24.56
C LYS A 24 80.64 -11.74 -24.74
N ASP A 25 80.72 -13.06 -24.86
CA ASP A 25 79.54 -13.94 -25.01
C ASP A 25 78.58 -13.86 -23.80
N LYS A 26 79.11 -13.90 -22.56
CA LYS A 26 78.29 -13.75 -21.35
C LYS A 26 77.61 -12.38 -21.25
N ARG A 27 78.30 -11.31 -21.65
CA ARG A 27 77.70 -9.95 -21.68
C ARG A 27 76.59 -9.87 -22.72
N GLN A 28 76.78 -10.47 -23.89
CA GLN A 28 75.79 -10.49 -24.96
C GLN A 28 74.52 -11.25 -24.54
N LYS A 29 74.67 -12.46 -23.97
CA LYS A 29 73.54 -13.25 -23.43
C LYS A 29 72.73 -12.50 -22.38
N ARG A 30 73.39 -11.79 -21.46
CA ARG A 30 72.71 -10.97 -20.43
C ARG A 30 71.95 -9.79 -21.04
N LYS A 31 72.48 -9.19 -22.13
CA LYS A 31 71.85 -8.07 -22.84
C LYS A 31 70.59 -8.55 -23.56
N GLU A 32 70.70 -9.63 -24.33
CA GLU A 32 69.57 -10.27 -25.02
C GLU A 32 68.48 -10.74 -24.05
N GLN A 33 68.84 -11.32 -22.90
CA GLN A 33 67.87 -11.72 -21.89
C GLN A 33 67.11 -10.51 -21.32
N ARG A 34 67.81 -9.39 -21.13
CA ARG A 34 67.22 -8.14 -20.64
C ARG A 34 66.26 -7.55 -21.68
N ASP A 35 66.68 -7.51 -22.94
CA ASP A 35 65.89 -6.98 -24.04
C ASP A 35 64.62 -7.83 -24.27
N LYS A 36 64.72 -9.16 -24.20
CA LYS A 36 63.55 -10.07 -24.24
C LYS A 36 62.58 -9.81 -23.09
N ASN A 37 63.09 -9.61 -21.87
CA ASN A 37 62.24 -9.32 -20.71
C ASN A 37 61.57 -7.94 -20.84
N ILE A 38 62.28 -6.93 -21.34
CA ILE A 38 61.73 -5.60 -21.62
C ILE A 38 60.64 -5.69 -22.68
N GLN A 39 60.85 -6.42 -23.78
CA GLN A 39 59.85 -6.64 -24.83
C GLN A 39 58.58 -7.27 -24.27
N LYS A 40 58.69 -8.34 -23.47
CA LYS A 40 57.54 -8.98 -22.80
C LYS A 40 56.78 -8.01 -21.91
N ILE A 41 57.47 -7.13 -21.19
CA ILE A 41 56.83 -6.14 -20.32
C ILE A 41 56.07 -5.10 -21.15
N ILE A 42 56.68 -4.62 -22.24
CA ILE A 42 56.05 -3.64 -23.15
C ILE A 42 54.80 -4.22 -23.83
N GLU A 43 54.89 -5.45 -24.35
CA GLU A 43 53.75 -6.12 -24.98
C GLU A 43 52.58 -6.34 -24.01
N LYS A 44 52.88 -6.78 -22.78
CA LYS A 44 51.87 -6.96 -21.73
C LYS A 44 51.21 -5.64 -21.33
N ASP A 45 51.98 -4.56 -21.24
CA ASP A 45 51.47 -3.22 -20.94
C ASP A 45 50.59 -2.68 -22.09
N LYS A 46 50.95 -2.96 -23.35
CA LYS A 46 50.15 -2.59 -24.54
C LYS A 46 48.80 -3.31 -24.56
N MET A 47 48.78 -4.60 -24.21
CA MET A 47 47.54 -5.37 -24.07
C MET A 47 46.65 -4.83 -22.94
N GLU A 48 47.20 -4.60 -21.74
CA GLU A 48 46.47 -4.00 -20.61
C GLU A 48 45.88 -2.62 -20.97
N LYS A 49 46.63 -1.79 -21.70
CA LYS A 49 46.18 -0.45 -22.15
C LYS A 49 45.04 -0.55 -23.17
N SER A 50 45.14 -1.47 -24.13
CA SER A 50 44.10 -1.69 -25.15
C SER A 50 42.80 -2.27 -24.57
N LEU A 51 42.90 -3.17 -23.59
CA LEU A 51 41.74 -3.72 -22.88
C LEU A 51 41.06 -2.63 -22.05
N ALA A 52 41.84 -1.81 -21.35
CA ALA A 52 41.31 -0.69 -20.58
C ALA A 52 40.59 0.33 -21.48
N GLU A 53 41.17 0.70 -22.62
CA GLU A 53 40.58 1.66 -23.56
C GLU A 53 39.29 1.13 -24.20
N LYS A 54 39.24 -0.17 -24.52
CA LYS A 54 38.02 -0.84 -25.01
C LYS A 54 36.93 -0.89 -23.94
N VAL A 55 37.27 -1.22 -22.70
CA VAL A 55 36.32 -1.21 -21.58
C VAL A 55 35.84 0.20 -21.27
N GLU A 56 36.69 1.23 -21.39
CA GLU A 56 36.32 2.63 -21.16
C GLU A 56 35.41 3.17 -22.28
N LYS A 57 35.70 2.87 -23.56
CA LYS A 57 34.78 3.17 -24.68
C LYS A 57 33.46 2.42 -24.59
N GLY A 58 33.49 1.16 -24.14
CA GLY A 58 32.29 0.35 -23.90
C GLY A 58 31.44 0.91 -22.75
N CYS A 59 32.08 1.33 -21.66
CA CYS A 59 31.42 1.89 -20.49
C CYS A 59 30.88 3.32 -20.74
N LEU A 60 31.57 4.16 -21.52
CA LEU A 60 31.05 5.48 -21.93
C LEU A 60 29.84 5.35 -22.85
N ARG A 61 29.85 4.41 -23.80
CA ARG A 61 28.69 4.11 -24.66
C ARG A 61 27.50 3.57 -23.86
N CYS A 62 27.75 2.75 -22.84
CA CYS A 62 26.71 2.22 -21.97
C CYS A 62 26.18 3.28 -20.98
N GLY A 63 27.05 4.18 -20.50
CA GLY A 63 26.68 5.30 -19.63
C GLY A 63 25.77 6.33 -20.31
N CYS A 64 25.97 6.61 -21.61
CA CYS A 64 25.05 7.44 -22.38
C CYS A 64 23.69 6.74 -22.64
N ALA A 65 23.66 5.40 -22.71
CA ALA A 65 22.40 4.66 -22.82
C ALA A 65 21.65 4.59 -21.47
N LEU A 66 22.36 4.47 -20.34
CA LEU A 66 21.77 4.46 -18.99
C LEU A 66 21.24 5.84 -18.57
N GLY A 67 21.80 6.94 -19.09
CA GLY A 67 21.26 8.29 -18.90
C GLY A 67 19.87 8.49 -19.52
N GLY A 68 19.52 7.74 -20.56
CA GLY A 68 18.18 7.75 -21.16
C GLY A 68 17.16 6.91 -20.40
N VAL A 69 17.58 5.79 -19.80
CA VAL A 69 16.69 4.87 -19.08
C VAL A 69 16.26 5.45 -17.72
N ALA A 70 17.10 6.25 -17.06
CA ALA A 70 16.72 6.95 -15.83
C ALA A 70 15.60 7.99 -16.04
N ALA A 71 15.59 8.66 -17.19
CA ALA A 71 14.53 9.61 -17.56
C ALA A 71 13.20 8.90 -17.90
N CYS A 72 13.27 7.71 -18.52
CA CYS A 72 12.07 6.95 -18.89
C CYS A 72 11.41 6.25 -17.69
N ILE A 73 12.18 5.70 -16.74
CA ILE A 73 11.60 4.96 -15.60
C ILE A 73 10.99 5.91 -14.55
N GLY A 74 11.57 7.10 -14.34
CA GLY A 74 11.07 8.08 -13.36
C GLY A 74 9.80 8.83 -13.80
N LEU A 75 9.67 9.16 -15.09
CA LEU A 75 8.54 9.94 -15.61
C LEU A 75 7.38 9.07 -16.11
N ILE A 76 7.64 7.90 -16.71
CA ILE A 76 6.57 7.06 -17.27
C ILE A 76 5.96 6.15 -16.20
N GLY A 77 6.75 5.68 -15.23
CA GLY A 77 6.27 4.79 -14.16
C GLY A 77 5.30 5.47 -13.19
N GLY A 78 5.58 6.71 -12.76
CA GLY A 78 4.72 7.42 -11.80
C GLY A 78 3.41 7.92 -12.39
N LEU A 79 3.41 8.38 -13.65
CA LEU A 79 2.21 8.90 -14.32
C LEU A 79 1.24 7.80 -14.73
N THR A 80 1.73 6.65 -15.21
CA THR A 80 0.86 5.53 -15.61
C THR A 80 0.25 4.80 -14.42
N VAL A 81 1.00 4.61 -13.33
CA VAL A 81 0.54 3.90 -12.15
C VAL A 81 -0.53 4.69 -11.36
N ASN A 82 -0.48 6.02 -11.38
CA ASN A 82 -1.51 6.86 -10.78
C ASN A 82 -2.83 6.84 -11.57
N GLU A 83 -2.77 6.82 -12.90
CA GLU A 83 -3.98 6.67 -13.72
C GLU A 83 -4.60 5.27 -13.60
N LEU A 84 -3.77 4.23 -13.49
CA LEU A 84 -4.23 2.87 -13.18
C LEU A 84 -4.88 2.80 -11.79
N LYS A 85 -4.32 3.47 -10.77
CA LYS A 85 -4.92 3.56 -9.44
C LYS A 85 -6.30 4.22 -9.51
N LYS A 86 -6.45 5.32 -10.25
CA LYS A 86 -7.74 5.98 -10.46
C LYS A 86 -8.75 5.08 -11.16
N ALA A 87 -8.33 4.42 -12.24
CA ALA A 87 -9.20 3.50 -12.99
C ALA A 87 -9.64 2.31 -12.14
N ALA A 88 -8.73 1.71 -11.35
CA ALA A 88 -9.04 0.63 -10.43
C ALA A 88 -10.00 1.07 -9.31
N LEU A 89 -9.83 2.28 -8.77
CA LEU A 89 -10.71 2.84 -7.76
C LEU A 89 -12.10 3.15 -8.33
N LEU A 90 -12.18 3.59 -9.58
CA LEU A 90 -13.44 3.83 -10.27
C LEU A 90 -14.18 2.51 -10.54
N ALA A 91 -13.48 1.47 -11.00
CA ALA A 91 -14.06 0.14 -11.17
C ALA A 91 -14.52 -0.48 -9.85
N ALA A 92 -13.69 -0.40 -8.80
CA ALA A 92 -14.03 -0.92 -7.47
C ALA A 92 -15.24 -0.21 -6.86
N THR A 93 -15.35 1.11 -7.02
CA THR A 93 -16.52 1.85 -6.52
C THR A 93 -17.77 1.50 -7.33
N GLN A 94 -17.68 1.31 -8.65
CA GLN A 94 -18.79 0.85 -9.48
C GLN A 94 -19.30 -0.53 -9.03
N ASP A 95 -18.42 -1.50 -8.85
CA ASP A 95 -18.81 -2.85 -8.41
C ASP A 95 -19.39 -2.81 -6.98
N ALA A 96 -18.80 -2.02 -6.09
CA ALA A 96 -19.26 -1.84 -4.72
C ALA A 96 -20.59 -1.08 -4.59
N THR A 97 -21.04 -0.34 -5.62
CA THR A 97 -22.32 0.40 -5.53
C THR A 97 -23.53 -0.54 -5.44
N ALA A 98 -23.53 -1.65 -6.20
CA ALA A 98 -24.63 -2.60 -6.18
C ALA A 98 -24.71 -3.35 -4.84
N GLU A 99 -23.57 -3.81 -4.34
CA GLU A 99 -23.46 -4.46 -3.03
C GLU A 99 -23.75 -3.48 -1.87
N GLY A 100 -23.26 -2.24 -1.99
CA GLY A 100 -23.48 -1.17 -1.03
C GLY A 100 -24.95 -0.79 -0.91
N LEU A 101 -25.67 -0.68 -2.02
CA LEU A 101 -27.12 -0.43 -2.01
C LEU A 101 -27.91 -1.58 -1.38
N ALA A 102 -27.54 -2.83 -1.65
CA ALA A 102 -28.18 -3.99 -1.04
C ALA A 102 -27.93 -4.04 0.48
N ALA A 103 -26.68 -3.81 0.91
CA ALA A 103 -26.31 -3.74 2.33
C ALA A 103 -26.99 -2.56 3.04
N GLY A 104 -27.04 -1.40 2.39
CA GLY A 104 -27.72 -0.20 2.87
C GLY A 104 -29.22 -0.42 3.05
N ALA A 105 -29.89 -1.07 2.09
CA ALA A 105 -31.30 -1.40 2.19
C ALA A 105 -31.59 -2.37 3.35
N ALA A 106 -30.77 -3.41 3.52
CA ALA A 106 -30.91 -4.35 4.63
C ALA A 106 -30.71 -3.68 5.99
N ALA A 107 -29.71 -2.81 6.11
CA ALA A 107 -29.43 -2.04 7.32
C ALA A 107 -30.54 -1.02 7.63
N ARG A 108 -31.07 -0.34 6.60
CA ARG A 108 -32.21 0.59 6.71
C ARG A 108 -33.42 -0.09 7.35
N ILE A 109 -33.80 -1.24 6.80
CA ILE A 109 -34.98 -1.99 7.26
C ILE A 109 -34.78 -2.42 8.72
N LYS A 110 -33.62 -2.99 9.04
CA LYS A 110 -33.31 -3.46 10.39
C LYS A 110 -33.35 -2.31 11.41
N ALA A 111 -32.64 -1.23 11.16
CA ALA A 111 -32.56 -0.08 12.07
C ALA A 111 -33.90 0.67 12.19
N GLY A 112 -34.65 0.79 11.09
CA GLY A 112 -35.98 1.40 11.10
C GLY A 112 -36.97 0.60 11.96
N ILE A 113 -36.99 -0.72 11.81
CA ILE A 113 -37.82 -1.60 12.64
C ILE A 113 -37.39 -1.50 14.10
N ASP A 114 -36.10 -1.64 14.41
CA ASP A 114 -35.60 -1.58 15.79
C ASP A 114 -35.94 -0.25 16.48
N SER A 115 -35.81 0.87 15.75
CA SER A 115 -36.14 2.22 16.24
C SER A 115 -37.64 2.38 16.54
N VAL A 116 -38.51 1.91 15.63
CA VAL A 116 -39.96 1.99 15.85
C VAL A 116 -40.41 1.10 17.00
N ILE A 117 -39.83 -0.09 17.14
CA ILE A 117 -40.12 -0.97 18.28
C ILE A 117 -39.72 -0.31 19.61
N SER A 118 -38.53 0.29 19.64
CA SER A 118 -38.05 1.03 20.80
C SER A 118 -38.97 2.20 21.13
N GLY A 119 -39.33 3.02 20.14
CA GLY A 119 -40.22 4.17 20.31
C GLY A 119 -41.62 3.77 20.79
N ILE A 120 -42.20 2.68 20.29
CA ILE A 120 -43.51 2.19 20.76
C ILE A 120 -43.42 1.68 22.21
N THR A 121 -42.34 0.98 22.54
CA THR A 121 -42.13 0.46 23.89
C THR A 121 -41.96 1.59 24.89
N GLU A 122 -41.23 2.64 24.52
CA GLU A 122 -40.99 3.81 25.38
C GLU A 122 -42.24 4.70 25.50
N GLU A 123 -42.90 5.02 24.39
CA GLU A 123 -44.05 5.94 24.40
C GLU A 123 -45.33 5.31 24.94
N PHE A 124 -45.56 4.01 24.67
CA PHE A 124 -46.83 3.35 24.99
C PHE A 124 -46.68 2.22 26.01
N GLY A 125 -45.46 1.76 26.33
CA GLY A 125 -45.24 0.72 27.34
C GLY A 125 -45.87 -0.63 26.98
N VAL A 126 -45.96 -0.94 25.69
CA VAL A 126 -46.54 -2.18 25.15
C VAL A 126 -45.47 -3.25 25.01
N SER A 127 -45.69 -4.44 25.59
CA SER A 127 -44.80 -5.58 25.43
C SER A 127 -45.00 -6.31 24.10
N ILE A 128 -43.89 -6.74 23.51
CA ILE A 128 -43.58 -6.93 22.08
C ILE A 128 -44.25 -8.16 21.44
N GLN A 129 -45.16 -8.88 22.13
CA GLN A 129 -45.72 -10.13 21.60
C GLN A 129 -46.67 -9.96 20.39
N GLY A 130 -47.17 -8.73 20.16
CA GLY A 130 -47.91 -8.35 18.93
C GLY A 130 -47.07 -7.66 17.84
N VAL A 131 -45.77 -7.46 18.08
CA VAL A 131 -44.86 -6.70 17.21
C VAL A 131 -44.12 -7.61 16.22
N GLN A 132 -44.13 -8.92 16.45
CA GLN A 132 -43.52 -9.88 15.53
C GLN A 132 -44.26 -9.95 14.16
N GLU A 133 -45.54 -9.56 14.12
CA GLU A 133 -46.29 -9.33 12.87
C GLU A 133 -45.86 -8.03 12.16
N LEU A 134 -45.32 -7.02 12.87
CA LEU A 134 -44.85 -5.75 12.27
C LEU A 134 -43.64 -5.95 11.36
N GLN A 135 -42.85 -7.00 11.60
CA GLN A 135 -41.72 -7.38 10.74
C GLN A 135 -42.19 -7.76 9.33
N SER A 136 -43.41 -8.29 9.19
CA SER A 136 -44.03 -8.60 7.89
C SER A 136 -44.68 -7.39 7.21
N LEU A 137 -44.90 -6.30 7.94
CA LEU A 137 -45.63 -5.12 7.47
C LEU A 137 -44.73 -4.01 6.91
N TYR A 138 -43.43 -4.02 7.25
CA TYR A 138 -42.44 -3.05 6.78
C TYR A 138 -42.07 -3.17 5.29
N THR A 139 -42.79 -4.01 4.53
CA THR A 139 -42.64 -4.16 3.08
C THR A 139 -43.64 -3.32 2.27
N ALA A 140 -44.49 -2.49 2.91
CA ALA A 140 -45.52 -1.67 2.27
C ALA A 140 -45.35 -0.16 2.57
N GLU A 141 -46.06 0.71 1.81
CA GLU A 141 -46.02 2.18 1.94
C GLU A 141 -46.22 2.69 3.37
N ASN A 142 -45.52 3.78 3.71
CA ASN A 142 -45.41 4.35 5.07
C ASN A 142 -46.78 4.61 5.74
N ASP A 143 -47.77 5.10 4.99
CA ASP A 143 -49.13 5.38 5.49
C ASP A 143 -49.89 4.12 5.91
N THR A 144 -49.69 3.01 5.19
CA THR A 144 -50.29 1.72 5.56
C THR A 144 -49.61 1.08 6.76
N VAL A 145 -48.31 1.34 6.96
CA VAL A 145 -47.58 0.88 8.15
C VAL A 145 -48.14 1.58 9.38
N VAL A 146 -48.13 2.92 9.41
CA VAL A 146 -48.63 3.74 10.54
C VAL A 146 -50.04 3.31 10.97
N THR A 147 -50.96 3.15 10.01
CA THR A 147 -52.35 2.77 10.30
C THR A 147 -52.43 1.39 10.97
N LYS A 148 -51.69 0.40 10.45
CA LYS A 148 -51.68 -0.96 11.01
C LYS A 148 -51.04 -1.01 12.39
N ILE A 149 -49.93 -0.29 12.62
CA ILE A 149 -49.31 -0.20 13.95
C ILE A 149 -50.32 0.43 14.93
N ALA A 150 -50.95 1.54 14.53
CA ALA A 150 -51.92 2.23 15.37
C ALA A 150 -53.14 1.36 15.70
N ASP A 151 -53.62 0.55 14.76
CA ASP A 151 -54.72 -0.39 14.99
C ASP A 151 -54.36 -1.50 15.99
N VAL A 152 -53.16 -2.06 15.89
CA VAL A 152 -52.68 -3.08 16.85
C VAL A 152 -52.55 -2.49 18.26
N ILE A 153 -51.97 -1.30 18.38
CA ILE A 153 -51.84 -0.60 19.67
C ILE A 153 -53.23 -0.25 20.22
N TYR A 154 -54.15 0.21 19.37
CA TYR A 154 -55.52 0.53 19.76
C TYR A 154 -56.29 -0.71 20.23
N SER A 155 -56.13 -1.86 19.57
CA SER A 155 -56.74 -3.13 19.98
C SER A 155 -56.25 -3.57 21.38
N GLN A 156 -54.95 -3.42 21.65
CA GLN A 156 -54.40 -3.67 22.98
C GLN A 156 -54.92 -2.67 24.02
N TYR A 157 -55.03 -1.40 23.65
CA TYR A 157 -55.61 -0.37 24.51
C TYR A 157 -57.09 -0.67 24.82
N ASP A 158 -57.88 -1.07 23.83
CA ASP A 158 -59.31 -1.38 24.01
C ASP A 158 -59.53 -2.60 24.91
N THR A 159 -58.78 -3.66 24.66
CA THR A 159 -58.86 -4.90 25.45
C THR A 159 -58.37 -4.71 26.89
N LYS A 160 -57.30 -3.93 27.11
CA LYS A 160 -56.69 -3.75 28.43
C LYS A 160 -57.26 -2.59 29.25
N CYS A 161 -57.80 -1.55 28.60
CA CYS A 161 -58.21 -0.31 29.26
C CYS A 161 -59.72 -0.03 29.19
N LEU A 162 -60.43 -0.56 28.18
CA LEU A 162 -61.85 -0.26 27.93
C LEU A 162 -62.80 -1.45 28.18
N SER A 163 -62.29 -2.69 28.22
CA SER A 163 -63.12 -3.89 28.41
C SER A 163 -63.61 -4.06 29.87
N PRO A 164 -64.92 -4.22 30.12
CA PRO A 164 -65.48 -4.26 31.48
C PRO A 164 -65.56 -5.67 32.12
N LEU A 165 -64.88 -6.70 31.58
CA LEU A 165 -65.00 -8.06 32.11
C LEU A 165 -63.68 -8.63 32.61
N SER A 166 -63.46 -8.50 33.91
CA SER A 166 -62.84 -9.57 34.70
C SER A 166 -63.65 -9.66 35.99
N GLY A 167 -64.48 -10.70 36.11
CA GLY A 167 -65.42 -10.96 37.21
C GLY A 167 -64.79 -11.20 38.58
N THR A 168 -63.66 -10.56 38.87
CA THR A 168 -62.87 -10.70 40.09
C THR A 168 -62.61 -9.36 40.74
N GLY A 169 -63.63 -8.50 40.91
CA GLY A 169 -63.63 -7.37 41.87
C GLY A 169 -62.40 -6.44 41.89
N HIS A 170 -61.60 -6.42 40.83
CA HIS A 170 -60.40 -5.61 40.70
C HIS A 170 -60.61 -4.72 39.49
N VAL A 171 -60.47 -3.41 39.69
CA VAL A 171 -60.50 -2.39 38.64
C VAL A 171 -59.25 -2.57 37.76
N ALA A 172 -59.30 -3.54 36.86
CA ALA A 172 -58.26 -3.81 35.88
C ALA A 172 -58.35 -2.74 34.78
N GLY A 173 -57.74 -1.58 35.03
CA GLY A 173 -57.68 -0.49 34.05
C GLY A 173 -56.72 0.64 34.41
N ILE A 174 -56.21 0.69 35.65
CA ILE A 174 -55.41 1.83 36.15
C ILE A 174 -53.90 1.54 36.17
N ARG A 175 -53.47 0.27 36.10
CA ARG A 175 -52.04 -0.11 36.30
C ARG A 175 -51.27 -0.53 35.05
N GLU A 176 -51.92 -0.72 33.91
CA GLU A 176 -51.21 -1.01 32.65
C GLU A 176 -50.60 0.28 32.09
N THR A 177 -49.32 0.23 31.72
CA THR A 177 -48.55 1.35 31.20
C THR A 177 -49.19 2.01 29.98
N ILE A 178 -49.84 1.22 29.11
CA ILE A 178 -50.56 1.72 27.93
C ILE A 178 -51.79 2.57 28.28
N CYS A 179 -52.50 2.24 29.37
CA CYS A 179 -53.68 3.00 29.79
C CYS A 179 -53.27 4.37 30.35
N ILE A 180 -52.18 4.41 31.11
CA ILE A 180 -51.61 5.63 31.69
C ILE A 180 -51.05 6.53 30.58
N SER A 181 -50.26 5.98 29.66
CA SER A 181 -49.60 6.75 28.59
C SER A 181 -50.62 7.39 27.63
N VAL A 182 -51.63 6.63 27.19
CA VAL A 182 -52.68 7.14 26.31
C VAL A 182 -53.54 8.19 27.02
N ALA A 183 -53.86 8.01 28.31
CA ALA A 183 -54.60 9.00 29.10
C ALA A 183 -53.81 10.32 29.25
N GLN A 184 -52.51 10.25 29.55
CA GLN A 184 -51.63 11.41 29.67
C GLN A 184 -51.51 12.18 28.34
N LYS A 185 -51.28 11.47 27.22
CA LYS A 185 -51.22 12.09 25.88
C LYS A 185 -52.57 12.68 25.46
N SER A 186 -53.68 12.03 25.84
CA SER A 186 -55.03 12.55 25.60
C SER A 186 -55.29 13.83 26.39
N ALA A 187 -54.81 13.92 27.63
CA ALA A 187 -54.89 15.13 28.45
C ALA A 187 -54.02 16.26 27.86
N ALA A 188 -52.81 15.95 27.39
CA ALA A 188 -51.93 16.92 26.73
C ALA A 188 -52.50 17.44 25.39
N ALA A 189 -53.28 16.62 24.67
CA ALA A 189 -53.94 17.02 23.43
C ALA A 189 -55.16 17.95 23.65
N ARG A 190 -55.70 18.04 24.87
CA ARG A 190 -56.89 18.84 25.24
C ARG A 190 -56.60 20.31 25.58
N ASN A 191 -55.47 20.88 25.15
CA ASN A 191 -55.12 22.29 25.36
C ASN A 191 -56.11 23.32 24.76
N ILE A 192 -57.22 22.88 24.13
CA ILE A 192 -58.33 23.71 23.63
C ILE A 192 -59.64 23.22 24.29
N PRO A 193 -60.51 24.10 24.84
CA PRO A 193 -61.51 23.70 25.83
C PRO A 193 -62.70 22.86 25.32
N VAL A 194 -62.75 22.45 24.06
CA VAL A 194 -64.00 21.95 23.43
C VAL A 194 -63.84 20.72 22.53
N THR A 195 -62.62 20.23 22.27
CA THR A 195 -62.42 19.08 21.37
C THR A 195 -62.22 17.77 22.14
N PHE A 196 -63.19 16.87 22.02
CA PHE A 196 -63.05 15.48 22.46
C PHE A 196 -62.12 14.74 21.48
N VAL A 197 -60.82 14.66 21.79
CA VAL A 197 -59.86 13.92 20.97
C VAL A 197 -60.05 12.42 21.21
N SER A 198 -60.27 11.66 20.14
CA SER A 198 -60.42 10.19 20.25
C SER A 198 -59.09 9.55 20.65
N HIS A 199 -59.13 8.53 21.52
CA HIS A 199 -57.91 7.79 21.90
C HIS A 199 -57.21 7.16 20.68
N ARG A 200 -57.98 6.77 19.66
CA ARG A 200 -57.48 6.31 18.36
C ARG A 200 -56.64 7.37 17.64
N THR A 201 -57.09 8.62 17.61
CA THR A 201 -56.31 9.72 17.01
C THR A 201 -55.04 10.03 17.78
N VAL A 202 -55.06 9.95 19.12
CA VAL A 202 -53.87 10.18 19.96
C VAL A 202 -52.81 9.11 19.71
N ILE A 203 -53.23 7.84 19.66
CA ILE A 203 -52.34 6.71 19.37
C ILE A 203 -51.76 6.86 17.96
N ARG A 204 -52.61 7.17 16.96
CA ARG A 204 -52.16 7.37 15.58
C ARG A 204 -51.11 8.47 15.48
N THR A 205 -51.34 9.64 16.08
CA THR A 205 -50.38 10.75 16.05
C THR A 205 -49.08 10.43 16.80
N GLY A 206 -49.13 9.65 17.88
CA GLY A 206 -47.90 9.15 18.53
C GLY A 206 -47.11 8.20 17.64
N VAL A 207 -47.80 7.27 16.96
CA VAL A 207 -47.18 6.35 15.99
C VAL A 207 -46.60 7.11 14.79
N GLU A 208 -47.31 8.08 14.24
CA GLU A 208 -46.83 8.95 13.15
C GLU A 208 -45.50 9.62 13.54
N LYS A 209 -45.42 10.15 14.77
CA LYS A 209 -44.21 10.77 15.28
C LYS A 209 -43.07 9.76 15.43
N ILE A 210 -43.33 8.58 16.00
CA ILE A 210 -42.32 7.52 16.16
C ILE A 210 -41.76 7.06 14.81
N VAL A 211 -42.64 6.87 13.81
CA VAL A 211 -42.22 6.47 12.45
C VAL A 211 -41.41 7.59 11.80
N SER A 212 -41.80 8.86 11.98
CA SER A 212 -41.04 10.01 11.49
C SER A 212 -39.67 10.15 12.16
N ASP A 213 -39.57 9.88 13.46
CA ASP A 213 -38.31 9.94 14.22
C ASP A 213 -37.39 8.74 13.89
N ALA A 214 -37.95 7.62 13.42
CA ALA A 214 -37.19 6.44 13.00
C ALA A 214 -36.61 6.55 11.58
N GLU A 215 -37.20 7.37 10.71
CA GLU A 215 -36.71 7.60 9.35
C GLU A 215 -35.24 8.08 9.30
N PRO A 216 -34.80 9.11 10.03
CA PRO A 216 -33.40 9.55 10.00
C PRO A 216 -32.44 8.49 10.55
N VAL A 217 -32.87 7.67 11.51
CA VAL A 217 -32.07 6.57 12.06
C VAL A 217 -31.87 5.47 11.01
N ALA A 218 -32.94 5.13 10.29
CA ALA A 218 -32.90 4.17 9.20
C ALA A 218 -32.00 4.66 8.04
N GLU A 219 -32.08 5.94 7.70
CA GLU A 219 -31.24 6.55 6.67
C GLU A 219 -29.77 6.60 7.05
N THR A 220 -29.47 6.94 8.31
CA THR A 220 -28.09 6.94 8.81
C THR A 220 -27.49 5.54 8.76
N ALA A 221 -28.25 4.52 9.17
CA ALA A 221 -27.82 3.13 9.08
C ALA A 221 -27.59 2.66 7.63
N ALA A 222 -28.47 3.09 6.70
CA ALA A 222 -28.33 2.80 5.27
C ALA A 222 -27.04 3.41 4.69
N GLN A 223 -26.78 4.69 5.01
CA GLN A 223 -25.59 5.40 4.56
C GLN A 223 -24.32 4.79 5.16
N GLN A 224 -24.32 4.46 6.45
CA GLN A 224 -23.18 3.81 7.11
C GLN A 224 -22.84 2.47 6.46
N ALA A 225 -23.82 1.58 6.29
CA ALA A 225 -23.59 0.27 5.67
C ALA A 225 -23.11 0.38 4.22
N THR A 226 -23.65 1.34 3.46
CA THR A 226 -23.20 1.61 2.07
C THR A 226 -21.76 2.11 2.07
N ASN A 227 -21.43 3.07 2.93
CA ASN A 227 -20.09 3.63 3.04
C ASN A 227 -19.07 2.60 3.49
N GLU A 228 -19.42 1.69 4.40
CA GLU A 228 -18.53 0.61 4.83
C GLU A 228 -18.17 -0.36 3.70
N VAL A 229 -19.14 -0.68 2.82
CA VAL A 229 -18.89 -1.53 1.65
C VAL A 229 -17.97 -0.82 0.65
N ILE A 230 -18.25 0.46 0.36
CA ILE A 230 -17.42 1.28 -0.53
C ILE A 230 -16.01 1.43 0.06
N GLN A 231 -15.88 1.72 1.35
CA GLN A 231 -14.60 1.90 2.00
C GLN A 231 -13.76 0.61 1.95
N ARG A 232 -14.37 -0.55 2.22
CA ARG A 232 -13.69 -1.85 2.09
C ARG A 232 -13.14 -2.08 0.69
N SER A 233 -13.87 -1.69 -0.35
CA SER A 233 -13.41 -1.81 -1.74
C SER A 233 -12.22 -0.89 -2.04
N ILE A 234 -12.22 0.34 -1.50
CA ILE A 234 -11.12 1.30 -1.64
C ILE A 234 -9.86 0.81 -0.91
N ASP A 235 -10.02 0.35 0.33
CA ASP A 235 -8.93 -0.16 1.15
C ASP A 235 -8.26 -1.39 0.48
N ALA A 236 -9.05 -2.26 -0.17
CA ALA A 236 -8.52 -3.38 -0.93
C ALA A 236 -7.65 -2.94 -2.12
N VAL A 237 -8.07 -1.90 -2.85
CA VAL A 237 -7.28 -1.31 -3.96
C VAL A 237 -6.00 -0.66 -3.44
N GLU A 238 -6.08 0.09 -2.34
CA GLU A 238 -4.91 0.73 -1.72
C GLU A 238 -3.91 -0.29 -1.20
N PHE A 239 -4.39 -1.37 -0.57
CA PHE A 239 -3.55 -2.47 -0.12
C PHE A 239 -2.78 -3.11 -1.29
N ALA A 240 -3.47 -3.45 -2.39
CA ALA A 240 -2.83 -3.99 -3.58
C ALA A 240 -1.78 -3.03 -4.19
N TYR A 241 -2.11 -1.73 -4.23
CA TYR A 241 -1.20 -0.70 -4.72
C TYR A 241 0.06 -0.55 -3.86
N SER A 242 -0.09 -0.59 -2.54
CA SER A 242 1.04 -0.50 -1.61
C SER A 242 2.04 -1.65 -1.82
N GLY A 243 1.55 -2.85 -2.14
CA GLY A 243 2.37 -3.99 -2.54
C GLY A 243 3.19 -3.72 -3.80
N CYS A 244 2.57 -3.14 -4.83
CA CYS A 244 3.27 -2.76 -6.05
C CYS A 244 4.32 -1.67 -5.81
N GLN A 245 4.01 -0.67 -4.99
CA GLN A 245 4.93 0.42 -4.68
C GLN A 245 6.16 -0.06 -3.92
N THR A 246 5.99 -0.95 -2.94
CA THR A 246 7.13 -1.53 -2.20
C THR A 246 8.05 -2.34 -3.11
N ALA A 247 7.49 -3.12 -4.05
CA ALA A 247 8.26 -3.85 -5.05
C ALA A 247 9.06 -2.90 -5.97
N ILE A 248 8.44 -1.81 -6.43
CA ILE A 248 9.12 -0.78 -7.23
C ILE A 248 10.25 -0.14 -6.42
N THR A 249 10.01 0.28 -5.17
CA THR A 249 11.04 0.86 -4.32
C THR A 249 12.21 -0.09 -4.08
N ALA A 250 11.92 -1.37 -3.80
CA ALA A 250 12.96 -2.39 -3.62
C ALA A 250 13.82 -2.56 -4.88
N SER A 251 13.20 -2.55 -6.07
CA SER A 251 13.93 -2.63 -7.35
C SER A 251 14.85 -1.43 -7.57
N VAL A 252 14.42 -0.21 -7.24
CA VAL A 252 15.21 1.02 -7.37
C VAL A 252 16.40 0.99 -6.40
N VAL A 253 16.16 0.60 -5.15
CA VAL A 253 17.22 0.45 -4.14
C VAL A 253 18.27 -0.58 -4.59
N ALA A 254 17.83 -1.72 -5.12
CA ALA A 254 18.75 -2.74 -5.65
C ALA A 254 19.63 -2.20 -6.79
N ILE A 255 19.06 -1.45 -7.73
CA ILE A 255 19.81 -0.80 -8.81
C ILE A 255 20.84 0.20 -8.26
N LEU A 256 20.46 1.03 -7.29
CA LEU A 256 21.36 2.00 -6.66
C LEU A 256 22.55 1.33 -5.95
N VAL A 257 22.32 0.21 -5.26
CA VAL A 257 23.38 -0.56 -4.61
C VAL A 257 24.35 -1.14 -5.64
N ILE A 258 23.85 -1.70 -6.75
CA ILE A 258 24.71 -2.22 -7.83
C ILE A 258 25.58 -1.09 -8.42
N VAL A 259 24.98 0.08 -8.69
CA VAL A 259 25.70 1.25 -9.22
C VAL A 259 26.78 1.73 -8.24
N LEU A 260 26.48 1.80 -6.94
CA LEU A 260 27.46 2.17 -5.91
C LEU A 260 28.65 1.19 -5.86
N VAL A 261 28.39 -0.12 -5.92
CA VAL A 261 29.45 -1.13 -5.96
C VAL A 261 30.32 -0.97 -7.21
N MET A 262 29.72 -0.74 -8.38
CA MET A 262 30.47 -0.48 -9.61
C MET A 262 31.36 0.76 -9.51
N ILE A 263 30.85 1.85 -8.89
CA ILE A 263 31.62 3.08 -8.66
C ILE A 263 32.80 2.81 -7.72
N ILE A 264 32.61 2.08 -6.62
CA ILE A 264 33.69 1.74 -5.68
C ILE A 264 34.77 0.92 -6.38
N ILE A 265 34.40 -0.14 -7.11
CA ILE A 265 35.34 -0.97 -7.88
C ILE A 265 36.09 -0.11 -8.90
N TYR A 266 35.37 0.76 -9.63
CA TYR A 266 35.96 1.69 -10.59
C TYR A 266 36.98 2.63 -9.94
N LEU A 267 36.66 3.24 -8.80
CA LEU A 267 37.56 4.13 -8.06
C LEU A 267 38.81 3.39 -7.56
N VAL A 268 38.66 2.16 -7.03
CA VAL A 268 39.79 1.32 -6.60
C VAL A 268 40.72 1.01 -7.79
N LEU A 269 40.16 0.56 -8.92
CA LEU A 269 40.94 0.26 -10.11
C LEU A 269 41.66 1.50 -10.67
N ARG A 270 40.97 2.65 -10.72
CA ARG A 270 41.54 3.93 -11.15
C ARG A 270 42.68 4.37 -10.23
N HIS A 271 42.51 4.22 -8.92
CA HIS A 271 43.55 4.55 -7.95
C HIS A 271 44.80 3.66 -8.12
N ARG A 272 44.61 2.35 -8.32
CA ARG A 272 45.72 1.40 -8.59
C ARG A 272 46.49 1.76 -9.86
N ARG A 273 45.79 2.14 -10.94
CA ARG A 273 46.44 2.58 -12.20
C ARG A 273 47.29 3.84 -11.99
N LYS A 274 46.76 4.85 -11.30
CA LYS A 274 47.48 6.10 -11.04
C LYS A 274 48.76 5.86 -10.22
N LYS A 275 48.69 4.99 -9.19
CA LYS A 275 49.86 4.59 -8.39
C LYS A 275 50.92 3.85 -9.23
N LYS A 276 50.51 2.95 -10.14
CA LYS A 276 51.44 2.23 -11.05
C LYS A 276 52.17 3.22 -11.97
N MET A 277 51.47 4.21 -12.52
CA MET A 277 52.05 5.24 -13.39
C MET A 277 53.05 6.15 -12.64
N ASN A 278 52.71 6.60 -11.43
CA ASN A 278 53.61 7.43 -10.63
C ASN A 278 54.91 6.70 -10.26
N LYS A 279 54.82 5.40 -9.90
CA LYS A 279 56.00 4.58 -9.66
C LYS A 279 56.86 4.43 -10.91
N LYS A 280 56.26 4.18 -12.08
CA LYS A 280 56.99 4.10 -13.36
C LYS A 280 57.76 5.39 -13.65
N ALA A 281 57.14 6.56 -13.44
CA ALA A 281 57.79 7.86 -13.65
C ALA A 281 58.99 8.10 -12.72
N GLN A 282 58.96 7.57 -11.49
CA GLN A 282 60.12 7.64 -10.59
C GLN A 282 61.26 6.73 -11.08
N TYR A 283 60.97 5.51 -11.52
CA TYR A 283 62.01 4.60 -12.04
C TYR A 283 62.66 5.11 -13.33
N THR A 284 61.89 5.72 -14.26
CA THR A 284 62.48 6.32 -15.47
C THR A 284 63.39 7.50 -15.16
N LYS A 285 63.08 8.30 -14.13
CA LYS A 285 63.98 9.38 -13.69
C LYS A 285 65.31 8.85 -13.15
N LEU A 286 65.28 7.79 -12.34
CA LEU A 286 66.50 7.17 -11.78
C LEU A 286 67.37 6.49 -12.83
N LEU A 287 66.80 6.01 -13.94
CA LEU A 287 67.52 5.30 -15.00
C LEU A 287 68.22 6.22 -16.01
N ASN A 288 67.78 7.48 -16.10
CA ASN A 288 68.34 8.48 -17.01
C ASN A 288 69.39 9.38 -16.32
N GLN A 289 69.74 9.06 -15.08
CA GLN A 289 70.79 9.71 -14.29
C GLN A 289 72.04 8.83 -14.31
#